data_AF-A0A938HPZ7-F1
#
_entry.id   AF-A0A938HPZ7-F1
#
_cell.length_a   1.000
_cell.length_b   1.000
_cell.length_c   1.000
_cell.angle_alpha   90.00
_cell.angle_beta   90.00
_cell.angle_gamma   90.00
#
_symmetry.space_group_name_H-M   'P 1'
#
loop_
_entity.id
_entity.type
_entity.pdbx_description
1 polymer ?
#
loop_
_entity_poly.entity_id
_entity_poly.type
_entity_poly.pdbx_seq_one_letter_code
_entity_poly.pdbx_strand_id
1 'polypeptide(L)'
;MPAARIGQVLFSALLALLATLHASPLALAADGEACGTLIASTTWSGAVTVTCDVFVPAGLSLTVSPGTTVRFREWARIEVSGNLNANGSSAPITFTSDQTAPVPRVVARHRLHRNEHRDARQRSRPLRRQV
;
A
#
# COMPACT_ATOMS: atom_id res chain seq x y z
N MET A 1 -20.45 -17.21 66.49
CA MET A 1 -20.76 -18.36 65.62
C MET A 1 -21.28 -17.82 64.29
N PRO A 2 -20.57 -18.04 63.17
CA PRO A 2 -20.93 -17.52 61.84
C PRO A 2 -21.83 -18.51 61.07
N ALA A 3 -22.72 -18.01 60.21
CA ALA A 3 -23.34 -18.81 59.15
C ALA A 3 -23.59 -17.93 57.91
N ALA A 4 -23.03 -18.37 56.80
CA ALA A 4 -22.77 -17.62 55.59
C ALA A 4 -24.01 -17.45 54.70
N ARG A 5 -24.13 -16.29 54.03
CA ARG A 5 -25.05 -16.10 52.90
C ARG A 5 -24.30 -16.26 51.59
N ILE A 6 -24.18 -17.51 51.17
CA ILE A 6 -23.50 -18.04 49.97
C ILE A 6 -24.25 -17.71 48.65
N GLY A 7 -25.20 -16.78 48.65
CA GLY A 7 -26.12 -16.55 47.53
C GLY A 7 -25.67 -15.58 46.43
N GLN A 8 -24.45 -15.02 46.47
CA GLN A 8 -24.09 -13.87 45.62
C GLN A 8 -22.92 -14.12 44.65
N VAL A 9 -22.35 -15.32 44.62
CA VAL A 9 -21.16 -15.62 43.80
C VAL A 9 -21.43 -16.57 42.62
N LEU A 10 -22.63 -17.16 42.53
CA LEU A 10 -22.95 -18.16 41.49
C LEU A 10 -23.71 -17.62 40.26
N PHE A 11 -24.18 -16.37 40.27
CA PHE A 11 -24.85 -15.77 39.10
C PHE A 11 -23.92 -14.99 38.17
N SER A 12 -22.67 -14.76 38.58
CA SER A 12 -21.64 -14.07 37.77
C SER A 12 -20.84 -15.01 36.87
N ALA A 13 -20.94 -16.33 37.10
CA ALA A 13 -20.10 -17.31 36.40
C ALA A 13 -20.81 -17.99 35.20
N LEU A 14 -22.11 -17.79 35.00
CA LEU A 14 -22.87 -18.37 33.88
C LEU A 14 -23.29 -17.35 32.80
N LEU A 15 -23.09 -16.05 33.05
CA LEU A 15 -23.23 -14.98 32.04
C LEU A 15 -21.86 -14.38 31.62
N ALA A 16 -20.77 -15.12 31.82
CA ALA A 16 -19.45 -14.81 31.25
C ALA A 16 -18.91 -15.93 30.36
N LEU A 17 -19.69 -17.02 30.17
CA LEU A 17 -19.38 -18.11 29.24
C LEU A 17 -20.27 -18.06 27.97
N LEU A 18 -21.06 -16.99 27.80
CA LEU A 18 -21.91 -16.76 26.63
C LEU A 18 -21.60 -15.42 25.92
N ALA A 19 -20.37 -14.92 26.09
CA ALA A 19 -19.92 -13.65 25.48
C ALA A 19 -18.60 -13.76 24.70
N THR A 20 -18.07 -14.96 24.47
CA THR A 20 -16.86 -15.17 23.65
C THR A 20 -17.05 -16.21 22.55
N LEU A 21 -18.28 -16.48 22.10
CA LEU A 21 -18.47 -16.83 20.69
C LEU A 21 -18.10 -15.60 19.84
N HIS A 22 -16.82 -15.29 19.75
CA HIS A 22 -16.34 -14.66 18.54
C HIS A 22 -16.44 -15.76 17.52
N ALA A 23 -17.58 -15.81 16.82
CA ALA A 23 -17.65 -16.49 15.54
C ALA A 23 -16.45 -15.97 14.76
N SER A 24 -15.39 -16.76 14.62
CA SER A 24 -14.26 -16.37 13.78
C SER A 24 -14.88 -16.18 12.41
N PRO A 25 -14.99 -14.94 11.91
CA PRO A 25 -15.40 -14.79 10.54
C PRO A 25 -14.32 -15.53 9.75
N LEU A 26 -14.74 -16.39 8.82
CA LEU A 26 -13.87 -16.75 7.73
C LEU A 26 -13.48 -15.41 7.09
N ALA A 27 -12.27 -14.93 7.37
CA ALA A 27 -11.78 -13.69 6.81
C ALA A 27 -11.56 -13.96 5.33
N LEU A 28 -12.60 -13.76 4.51
CA LEU A 28 -12.35 -13.31 3.15
C LEU A 28 -11.53 -12.04 3.33
N ALA A 29 -10.23 -12.11 3.02
CA ALA A 29 -9.40 -10.93 2.90
C ALA A 29 -9.94 -10.14 1.70
N ALA A 30 -11.05 -9.44 1.90
CA ALA A 30 -11.38 -8.31 1.07
C ALA A 30 -10.27 -7.30 1.34
N ASP A 31 -9.54 -6.91 0.29
CA ASP A 31 -8.63 -5.78 0.38
C ASP A 31 -9.41 -4.60 0.98
N GLY A 32 -8.98 -4.12 2.15
CA GLY A 32 -9.62 -2.98 2.80
C GLY A 32 -9.21 -1.70 2.08
N GLU A 33 -10.14 -0.80 1.73
CA GLU A 33 -9.77 0.52 1.21
C GLU A 33 -9.69 1.55 2.34
N ALA A 34 -8.73 2.47 2.26
CA ALA A 34 -8.54 3.56 3.21
C ALA A 34 -8.41 4.90 2.48
N CYS A 35 -9.17 5.90 2.93
CA CYS A 35 -9.16 7.25 2.39
C CYS A 35 -9.79 8.22 3.41
N GLY A 36 -9.26 9.44 3.50
CA GLY A 36 -9.80 10.53 4.30
C GLY A 36 -9.31 10.55 5.75
N THR A 37 -9.97 11.37 6.58
CA THR A 37 -9.59 11.58 7.98
C THR A 37 -10.16 10.48 8.88
N LEU A 38 -9.33 9.92 9.74
CA LEU A 38 -9.80 9.04 10.81
C LEU A 38 -10.69 9.83 11.78
N ILE A 39 -11.90 9.31 12.00
CA ILE A 39 -12.85 9.83 13.01
C ILE A 39 -12.81 9.02 14.30
N ALA A 40 -12.13 7.87 14.30
CA ALA A 40 -11.91 7.01 15.44
C ALA A 40 -10.58 6.24 15.27
N SER A 41 -10.02 5.77 16.40
CA SER A 41 -8.83 4.93 16.35
C SER A 41 -9.16 3.62 15.63
N THR A 42 -8.32 3.25 14.68
CA THR A 42 -8.60 2.17 13.72
C THR A 42 -7.43 1.20 13.67
N THR A 43 -7.73 -0.09 13.46
CA THR A 43 -6.72 -1.12 13.21
C THR A 43 -6.81 -1.63 11.78
N TRP A 44 -5.69 -1.64 11.08
CA TRP A 44 -5.51 -2.23 9.76
C TRP A 44 -4.83 -3.60 9.88
N SER A 45 -5.36 -4.58 9.14
CA SER A 45 -4.85 -5.95 9.09
C SER A 45 -5.06 -6.54 7.70
N GLY A 46 -4.21 -7.49 7.29
CA GLY A 46 -4.33 -8.14 5.98
C GLY A 46 -3.80 -7.27 4.85
N ALA A 47 -4.58 -7.04 3.81
CA ALA A 47 -4.21 -6.16 2.70
C ALA A 47 -5.09 -4.91 2.71
N VAL A 48 -4.46 -3.73 2.67
CA VAL A 48 -5.14 -2.43 2.71
C VAL A 48 -4.64 -1.55 1.57
N THR A 49 -5.56 -1.03 0.76
CA THR A 49 -5.26 -0.07 -0.31
C THR A 49 -5.64 1.34 0.10
N VAL A 50 -4.64 2.20 0.23
CA VAL A 50 -4.78 3.63 0.47
C VAL A 50 -5.10 4.31 -0.86
N THR A 51 -6.36 4.70 -1.04
CA THR A 51 -6.87 5.21 -2.32
C THR A 51 -6.80 6.73 -2.45
N CYS A 52 -6.66 7.44 -1.34
CA CYS A 52 -6.43 8.88 -1.25
C CYS A 52 -5.64 9.22 0.03
N ASP A 53 -5.38 10.50 0.30
CA ASP A 53 -4.77 10.94 1.55
C ASP A 53 -5.53 10.43 2.78
N VAL A 54 -4.81 9.80 3.71
CA VAL A 54 -5.33 9.40 5.02
C VAL A 54 -4.73 10.31 6.08
N PHE A 55 -5.58 10.98 6.86
CA PHE A 55 -5.14 11.83 7.97
C PHE A 55 -5.44 11.14 9.30
N VAL A 56 -4.44 11.07 10.18
CA VAL A 56 -4.56 10.60 11.57
C VAL A 56 -4.47 11.82 12.50
N PRO A 57 -5.61 12.38 12.97
CA PRO A 57 -5.63 13.52 13.87
C PRO A 57 -4.95 13.25 15.21
N ALA A 58 -4.54 14.32 15.89
CA ALA A 58 -4.09 14.26 17.28
C ALA A 58 -5.15 13.60 18.18
N GLY A 59 -4.71 12.76 19.13
CA GLY A 59 -5.59 12.01 20.03
C GLY A 59 -6.16 10.71 19.46
N LEU A 60 -5.97 10.44 18.16
CA LEU A 60 -6.34 9.15 17.54
C LEU A 60 -5.11 8.30 17.24
N SER A 61 -5.34 7.00 17.12
CA SER A 61 -4.32 6.01 16.78
C SER A 61 -4.70 5.22 15.54
N LEU A 62 -3.75 5.10 14.61
CA LEU A 62 -3.77 4.09 13.55
C LEU A 62 -2.85 2.95 13.96
N THR A 63 -3.41 1.75 14.14
CA THR A 63 -2.62 0.53 14.38
C THR A 63 -2.54 -0.30 13.11
N VAL A 64 -1.34 -0.64 12.67
CA VAL A 64 -1.10 -1.55 11.55
C VAL A 64 -0.60 -2.86 12.14
N SER A 65 -1.42 -3.91 12.06
CA SER A 65 -1.10 -5.22 12.62
C SER A 65 0.10 -5.86 11.91
N PRO A 66 0.90 -6.70 12.61
CA PRO A 66 1.96 -7.47 11.98
C PRO A 66 1.45 -8.28 10.76
N GLY A 67 2.26 -8.38 9.71
CA GLY A 67 1.90 -9.08 8.47
C GLY A 67 1.02 -8.28 7.50
N THR A 68 0.65 -7.04 7.83
CA THR A 68 -0.19 -6.21 6.96
C THR A 68 0.59 -5.72 5.73
N THR A 69 -0.04 -5.78 4.56
CA THR A 69 0.43 -5.13 3.33
C THR A 69 -0.42 -3.90 3.05
N VAL A 70 0.21 -2.72 3.06
CA VAL A 70 -0.41 -1.44 2.74
C VAL A 70 0.04 -1.00 1.36
N ARG A 71 -0.92 -0.85 0.44
CA ARG A 71 -0.73 -0.45 -0.96
C ARG A 71 -1.16 1.00 -1.14
N PHE A 72 -0.33 1.84 -1.74
CA PHE A 72 -0.68 3.23 -2.03
C PHE A 72 -1.05 3.39 -3.50
N ARG A 73 -2.22 3.96 -3.77
CA ARG A 73 -2.50 4.53 -5.09
C ARG A 73 -1.59 5.72 -5.35
N GLU A 74 -1.50 6.11 -6.62
CA GLU A 74 -0.69 7.25 -7.05
C GLU A 74 -1.04 8.49 -6.22
N TRP A 75 -0.01 9.17 -5.71
CA TRP A 75 -0.10 10.39 -4.88
C TRP A 75 -0.74 10.23 -3.50
N ALA A 76 -1.24 9.06 -3.13
CA ALA A 76 -1.81 8.84 -1.81
C ALA A 76 -0.72 8.81 -0.72
N ARG A 77 -1.02 9.39 0.44
CA ARG A 77 -0.12 9.41 1.61
C ARG A 77 -0.88 9.21 2.91
N ILE A 78 -0.15 8.86 3.96
CA ILE A 78 -0.67 8.88 5.33
C ILE A 78 0.02 10.04 6.05
N GLU A 79 -0.77 10.99 6.54
CA GLU A 79 -0.30 12.10 7.36
C GLU A 79 -0.71 11.86 8.83
N VAL A 80 0.25 11.93 9.75
CA VAL A 80 0.04 11.54 11.15
C VAL A 80 0.34 12.72 12.07
N SER A 81 -0.71 13.28 12.66
CA SER A 81 -0.63 14.19 13.81
C SER A 81 -0.90 13.50 15.14
N GLY A 82 -1.55 12.32 15.11
CA GLY A 82 -1.77 11.45 16.26
C GLY A 82 -0.69 10.40 16.42
N ASN A 83 -1.10 9.14 16.61
CA ASN A 83 -0.18 8.02 16.80
C ASN A 83 -0.29 6.99 15.66
N LEU A 84 0.85 6.51 15.17
CA LEU A 84 0.95 5.38 14.24
C LEU A 84 1.69 4.23 14.94
N ASN A 85 0.97 3.14 15.22
CA ASN A 85 1.54 1.93 15.79
C ASN A 85 1.69 0.86 14.71
N ALA A 86 2.91 0.68 14.19
CA ALA A 86 3.22 -0.28 13.14
C ALA A 86 4.38 -1.19 13.56
N ASN A 87 4.13 -2.06 14.54
CA ASN A 87 5.13 -3.01 15.03
C ASN A 87 5.10 -4.31 14.21
N GLY A 88 6.07 -4.48 13.31
CA GLY A 88 6.21 -5.67 12.46
C GLY A 88 7.08 -6.80 13.04
N SER A 89 7.26 -6.87 14.37
CA SER A 89 8.21 -7.81 14.99
C SER A 89 7.84 -9.28 14.85
N SER A 90 6.54 -9.63 14.91
CA SER A 90 6.08 -11.01 14.74
C SER A 90 5.85 -11.41 13.28
N ALA A 91 5.54 -10.44 12.42
CA ALA A 91 5.46 -10.60 10.97
C ALA A 91 5.68 -9.23 10.28
N PRO A 92 6.47 -9.16 9.19
CA PRO A 92 6.79 -7.89 8.54
C PRO A 92 5.56 -7.13 8.06
N ILE A 93 5.57 -5.81 8.24
CA ILE A 93 4.59 -4.90 7.63
C ILE A 93 5.20 -4.37 6.33
N THR A 94 4.46 -4.48 5.23
CA THR A 94 4.93 -4.05 3.90
C THR A 94 4.17 -2.82 3.44
N PHE A 95 4.87 -1.74 3.12
CA PHE A 95 4.32 -0.57 2.44
C PHE A 95 4.79 -0.58 0.99
N THR A 96 3.87 -0.54 0.02
CA THR A 96 4.19 -0.68 -1.40
C THR A 96 3.25 0.14 -2.29
N SER A 97 3.60 0.29 -3.57
CA SER A 97 2.68 0.87 -4.57
C SER A 97 1.59 -0.13 -4.95
N ASP A 98 0.39 0.38 -5.23
CA ASP A 98 -0.71 -0.37 -5.84
C ASP A 98 -0.56 -0.51 -7.37
N GLN A 99 0.46 0.14 -7.96
CA GLN A 99 0.71 0.04 -9.40
C GLN A 99 1.31 -1.33 -9.76
N THR A 100 0.70 -1.98 -10.74
CA THR A 100 1.21 -3.22 -11.32
C THR A 100 2.35 -2.88 -12.30
N ALA A 101 3.59 -3.03 -11.82
CA ALA A 101 4.87 -2.88 -12.53
C ALA A 101 5.42 -1.46 -12.74
N PRO A 102 6.75 -1.25 -12.54
CA PRO A 102 7.42 -0.01 -12.94
C PRO A 102 7.42 0.11 -14.46
N VAL A 103 6.74 1.10 -15.01
CA VAL A 103 6.72 1.37 -16.46
C VAL A 103 8.14 1.71 -16.96
N PRO A 104 8.80 0.87 -17.78
CA PRO A 104 10.11 1.19 -18.33
C PRO A 104 9.94 2.27 -19.39
N ARG A 105 10.37 3.51 -19.09
CA ARG A 105 10.39 4.57 -20.08
C ARG A 105 11.57 4.34 -21.04
N VAL A 106 11.30 3.81 -22.24
CA VAL A 106 12.31 3.77 -23.32
C VAL A 106 12.49 5.19 -23.85
N VAL A 107 13.57 5.87 -23.46
CA VAL A 107 13.98 7.15 -24.07
C VAL A 107 14.70 6.83 -25.37
N ALA A 108 13.98 6.84 -26.49
CA ALA A 108 14.61 6.73 -27.81
C ALA A 108 15.51 7.94 -28.04
N ARG A 109 16.83 7.79 -27.83
CA ARG A 109 17.79 8.84 -28.18
C ARG A 109 17.81 8.96 -29.70
N HIS A 110 17.32 10.12 -30.15
CA HIS A 110 17.48 10.75 -31.45
C HIS A 110 18.39 9.97 -32.41
N ARG A 111 17.78 9.33 -33.42
CA ARG A 111 18.45 8.57 -34.47
C ARG A 111 19.48 9.48 -35.14
N LEU A 112 20.77 9.19 -34.97
CA LEU A 112 21.86 9.88 -35.65
C LEU A 112 21.56 9.97 -37.16
N HIS A 113 21.47 11.19 -37.68
CA HIS A 113 21.40 11.45 -39.11
C HIS A 113 22.75 11.01 -39.73
N ARG A 114 22.87 9.73 -40.06
CA ARG A 114 24.05 9.12 -40.67
C ARG A 114 23.96 9.28 -42.19
N ASN A 115 24.77 10.21 -42.70
CA ASN A 115 25.42 10.27 -44.03
C ASN A 115 24.57 10.37 -45.32
N GLU A 116 24.62 11.53 -45.98
CA GLU A 116 24.38 11.65 -47.43
C GLU A 116 25.48 12.42 -48.20
N HIS A 117 26.60 12.80 -47.56
CA HIS A 117 27.59 13.66 -48.22
C HIS A 117 28.63 12.95 -49.12
N ARG A 118 28.51 11.63 -49.37
CA ARG A 118 29.51 10.88 -50.17
C ARG A 118 29.19 10.65 -51.66
N ASP A 119 28.00 10.97 -52.16
CA ASP A 119 27.63 10.57 -53.54
C ASP A 119 27.80 11.64 -54.63
N ALA A 120 28.10 12.90 -54.28
CA ALA A 120 28.11 13.99 -55.27
C ALA A 120 29.42 14.15 -56.07
N ARG A 121 30.55 13.51 -55.70
CA ARG A 121 31.86 13.72 -56.37
C ARG A 121 32.22 12.69 -57.44
N GLN A 122 31.40 11.66 -57.71
CA GLN A 122 31.74 10.60 -58.67
C GLN A 122 31.01 10.69 -60.03
N ARG A 123 30.09 11.64 -60.24
CA ARG A 123 29.26 11.69 -61.47
C ARG A 123 29.54 12.82 -62.46
N SER A 124 30.56 13.65 -62.26
CA SER A 124 30.91 14.73 -63.19
C SER A 124 32.30 14.54 -63.81
N ARG A 125 32.51 13.39 -64.46
CA ARG A 125 33.51 13.26 -65.54
C ARG A 125 32.85 13.65 -66.88
N PRO A 126 33.31 14.69 -67.58
CA PRO A 126 33.13 14.76 -69.02
C PRO A 126 34.27 14.04 -69.74
N LEU A 127 33.93 13.05 -70.56
CA LEU A 127 34.78 12.47 -71.60
C LEU A 127 35.10 13.58 -72.62
N ARG A 128 36.34 14.08 -72.67
CA ARG A 128 36.82 14.89 -73.79
C ARG A 128 37.95 14.20 -74.53
N ARG A 129 37.52 13.65 -75.67
CA ARG A 129 38.24 13.10 -76.81
C ARG A 129 39.03 14.22 -77.50
N GLN A 130 40.35 14.07 -77.65
CA GLN A 130 41.18 14.72 -78.69
C GLN A 130 42.24 13.68 -79.07
N VAL A 131 42.06 13.04 -80.23
CA VAL A 131 42.78 13.27 -81.51
C VAL A 131 44.28 13.08 -81.33
#